data_AF-A0A8D2KS68-F1
#
_entry.id   AF-A0A8D2KS68-F1
#
_cell.length_a   1.000
_cell.length_b   1.000
_cell.length_c   1.000
_cell.angle_alpha   90.00
_cell.angle_beta   90.00
_cell.angle_gamma   90.00
#
_symmetry.space_group_name_H-M   'P 1'
#
loop_
_entity.id
_entity.type
_entity.pdbx_description
1 polymer ?
#
loop_
_entity_poly.entity_id
_entity_poly.type
_entity_poly.pdbx_seq_one_letter_code
_entity_poly.pdbx_strand_id
1 'polypeptide(L)'
;MLCVQQISLHAQERSLSAQLDALVQKMHRLLSDGSERSILARAVFDLELRVVRLRGYRDGLLQGCHQLKEVVTTRHAELQGLQAKRQRILDFRHLVKEKQENIRVLIKGTSFIKSQLRKDQAEIQDFIKKKLLPQAQQLELETQQLRDHVDRTVQQFGAVALPCLLRRELSGPRCVPAHELSIHRLSRTAPAEYRAFLNVCNGAAFPLYKAPEELLPHMAELKKMLPFLRARLASKQRALGNLQHQLEKAPEPDVPALVCRVQAHDREQARELLPRIQQVTEQCRWRMEHWQEVQAVIDAWWEQPGQFVLPGERRLGFTLQQWLERWTLATRALQQQQQQQHSWA
;
A
#
# COMPACT_ATOMS: atom_id res chain seq x y z
N MET A 1 -0.06 -39.28 57.25
CA MET A 1 -1.45 -39.77 57.45
C MET A 1 -1.58 -41.27 57.19
N LEU A 2 -1.08 -41.82 56.07
CA LEU A 2 -1.19 -43.26 55.74
C LEU A 2 -0.53 -44.23 56.76
N CYS A 3 0.66 -43.92 57.29
CA CYS A 3 1.35 -44.83 58.23
C CYS A 3 0.59 -45.04 59.56
N VAL A 4 -0.11 -44.02 60.07
CA VAL A 4 -0.82 -44.12 61.36
C VAL A 4 -2.06 -45.01 61.23
N GLN A 5 -2.76 -44.90 60.10
CA GLN A 5 -3.91 -45.77 59.78
C GLN A 5 -3.45 -47.22 59.58
N GLN A 6 -2.32 -47.44 58.92
CA GLN A 6 -1.79 -48.77 58.65
C GLN A 6 -1.36 -49.52 59.93
N ILE A 7 -0.80 -48.80 60.92
CA ILE A 7 -0.45 -49.38 62.23
C ILE A 7 -1.72 -49.78 63.01
N SER A 8 -2.76 -48.94 62.98
CA SER A 8 -4.02 -49.24 63.68
C SER A 8 -4.77 -50.46 63.09
N LEU A 9 -4.75 -50.61 61.76
CA LEU A 9 -5.36 -51.74 61.07
C LEU A 9 -4.63 -53.05 61.36
N HIS A 10 -3.29 -53.04 61.37
CA HIS A 10 -2.52 -54.22 61.74
C HIS A 10 -2.69 -54.64 63.20
N ALA A 11 -2.87 -53.68 64.12
CA ALA A 11 -3.19 -54.00 65.52
C ALA A 11 -4.56 -54.67 65.65
N GLN A 12 -5.56 -54.18 64.90
CA GLN A 12 -6.91 -54.74 64.88
C GLN A 12 -6.96 -56.12 64.23
N GLU A 13 -6.24 -56.33 63.13
CA GLU A 13 -6.07 -57.62 62.45
C GLU A 13 -5.46 -58.68 63.40
N ARG A 14 -4.39 -58.32 64.11
CA ARG A 14 -3.75 -59.22 65.09
C ARG A 14 -4.69 -59.58 66.24
N SER A 15 -5.47 -58.61 66.74
CA SER A 15 -6.45 -58.86 67.80
C SER A 15 -7.56 -59.81 67.36
N LEU A 16 -8.12 -59.60 66.17
CA LEU A 16 -9.18 -60.46 65.61
C LEU A 16 -8.66 -61.87 65.29
N SER A 17 -7.43 -61.99 64.79
CA SER A 17 -6.80 -63.30 64.56
C SER A 17 -6.63 -64.07 65.87
N ALA A 18 -6.15 -63.41 66.94
CA ALA A 18 -5.98 -64.04 68.24
C ALA A 18 -7.32 -64.50 68.86
N GLN A 19 -8.40 -63.71 68.68
CA GLN A 19 -9.74 -64.09 69.11
C GLN A 19 -10.28 -65.30 68.32
N LEU A 20 -10.05 -65.33 67.01
CA LEU A 20 -10.44 -66.45 66.16
C LEU A 20 -9.72 -67.73 66.58
N ASP A 21 -8.41 -67.67 66.82
CA ASP A 21 -7.62 -68.83 67.23
C ASP A 21 -8.05 -69.37 68.60
N ALA A 22 -8.42 -68.49 69.54
CA ALA A 22 -8.98 -68.89 70.83
C ALA A 22 -10.35 -69.60 70.69
N LEU A 23 -11.22 -69.10 69.79
CA LEU A 23 -12.52 -69.73 69.50
C LEU A 23 -12.36 -71.09 68.82
N VAL A 24 -11.40 -71.21 67.88
CA VAL A 24 -11.06 -72.48 67.21
C VAL A 24 -10.58 -73.51 68.23
N GLN A 25 -9.68 -73.13 69.13
CA GLN A 25 -9.22 -74.02 70.20
C GLN A 25 -10.34 -74.45 71.14
N LYS A 26 -11.28 -73.55 71.46
CA LYS A 26 -12.45 -73.87 72.28
C LYS A 26 -13.36 -74.90 71.59
N MET A 27 -13.61 -74.74 70.29
CA MET A 27 -14.38 -75.69 69.49
C MET A 27 -13.69 -77.04 69.37
N HIS A 28 -12.37 -77.06 69.15
CA HIS A 28 -11.60 -78.31 69.13
C HIS A 28 -11.69 -79.07 70.45
N ARG A 29 -11.66 -78.39 71.60
CA ARG A 29 -11.84 -79.02 72.93
C ARG A 29 -13.23 -79.61 73.12
N LEU A 30 -14.28 -78.96 72.61
CA LEU A 30 -15.66 -79.48 72.67
C LEU A 30 -15.86 -80.71 71.78
N LEU A 31 -15.05 -80.85 70.73
CA LEU A 31 -15.06 -81.97 69.77
C LEU A 31 -13.94 -82.99 70.04
N SER A 32 -13.55 -83.20 71.30
CA SER A 32 -12.44 -84.10 71.71
C SER A 32 -12.89 -85.37 72.43
N ASP A 33 -14.05 -85.93 72.10
CA ASP A 33 -14.58 -87.14 72.76
C ASP A 33 -13.96 -88.47 72.25
N GLY A 34 -13.07 -88.41 71.24
CA GLY A 34 -12.38 -89.56 70.67
C GLY A 34 -13.23 -90.47 69.78
N SER A 35 -14.52 -90.18 69.58
CA SER A 35 -15.41 -90.94 68.71
C SER A 35 -15.15 -90.65 67.23
N GLU A 36 -15.41 -91.62 66.34
CA GLU A 36 -15.32 -91.42 64.88
C GLU A 36 -16.18 -90.25 64.40
N ARG A 37 -17.34 -90.02 65.03
CA ARG A 37 -18.24 -88.90 64.74
C ARG A 37 -17.62 -87.55 65.08
N SER A 38 -16.87 -87.47 66.17
CA SER A 38 -16.20 -86.22 66.58
C SER A 38 -14.96 -85.91 65.75
N ILE A 39 -14.23 -86.94 65.28
CA ILE A 39 -13.12 -86.77 64.32
C ILE A 39 -13.64 -86.21 62.99
N LEU A 40 -14.74 -86.76 62.47
CA LEU A 40 -15.38 -86.26 61.25
C LEU A 40 -15.96 -84.85 61.43
N ALA A 41 -16.62 -84.57 62.55
CA ALA A 41 -17.16 -83.23 62.84
C ALA A 41 -16.05 -82.17 62.93
N ARG A 42 -14.89 -82.52 63.50
CA ARG A 42 -13.72 -81.64 63.55
C ARG A 42 -13.13 -81.38 62.16
N ALA A 43 -13.00 -82.41 61.32
CA ALA A 43 -12.53 -82.25 59.95
C ALA A 43 -13.47 -81.37 59.10
N VAL A 44 -14.79 -81.55 59.25
CA VAL A 44 -15.79 -80.69 58.59
C VAL A 44 -15.71 -79.25 59.09
N PHE A 45 -15.59 -79.04 60.40
CA PHE A 45 -15.42 -77.69 60.98
C PHE A 45 -14.18 -76.97 60.46
N ASP A 46 -13.03 -77.66 60.40
CA ASP A 46 -11.78 -77.08 59.89
C ASP A 46 -11.86 -76.76 58.39
N LEU A 47 -12.56 -77.59 57.60
CA LEU A 47 -12.85 -77.32 56.19
C LEU A 47 -13.76 -76.11 56.01
N GLU A 48 -14.86 -76.02 56.73
CA GLU A 48 -15.78 -74.87 56.68
C GLU A 48 -15.09 -73.58 57.10
N LEU A 49 -14.27 -73.62 58.16
CA LEU A 49 -13.47 -72.47 58.60
C LEU A 49 -12.49 -72.04 57.49
N ARG A 50 -11.83 -73.00 56.83
CA ARG A 50 -10.94 -72.72 55.70
C ARG A 50 -11.70 -72.09 54.53
N VAL A 51 -12.90 -72.57 54.22
CA VAL A 51 -13.76 -72.00 53.17
C VAL A 51 -14.13 -70.56 53.49
N VAL A 52 -14.54 -70.27 54.74
CA VAL A 52 -14.88 -68.91 55.18
C VAL A 52 -13.68 -67.98 55.13
N ARG A 53 -12.49 -68.42 55.59
CA ARG A 53 -11.25 -67.65 55.51
C ARG A 53 -10.90 -67.30 54.06
N LEU A 54 -10.90 -68.29 53.16
CA LEU A 54 -10.63 -68.08 51.74
C LEU A 54 -11.65 -67.15 51.07
N ARG A 55 -12.93 -67.25 51.46
CA ARG A 55 -13.98 -66.34 51.00
C ARG A 55 -13.71 -64.90 51.44
N GLY A 56 -13.37 -64.68 52.70
CA GLY A 56 -12.99 -63.36 53.22
C GLY A 56 -11.78 -62.76 52.51
N TYR A 57 -10.73 -63.56 52.25
CA TYR A 57 -9.56 -63.11 51.48
C TYR A 57 -9.94 -62.73 50.04
N ARG A 58 -10.74 -63.54 49.37
CA ARG A 58 -11.25 -63.23 48.02
C ARG A 58 -12.03 -61.93 48.03
N ASP A 59 -12.95 -61.75 48.96
CA ASP A 59 -13.81 -60.57 49.01
C ASP A 59 -13.01 -59.30 49.34
N GLY A 60 -12.01 -59.40 50.23
CA GLY A 60 -11.07 -58.30 50.51
C GLY A 60 -10.20 -57.94 49.30
N LEU A 61 -9.70 -58.95 48.55
CA LEU A 61 -8.96 -58.71 47.31
C LEU A 61 -9.84 -58.06 46.24
N LEU A 62 -11.08 -58.52 46.08
CA LEU A 62 -12.04 -57.92 45.14
C LEU A 62 -12.32 -56.46 45.53
N GLN A 63 -12.55 -56.18 46.81
CA GLN A 63 -12.76 -54.81 47.30
C GLN A 63 -11.53 -53.92 47.05
N GLY A 64 -10.32 -54.43 47.30
CA GLY A 64 -9.08 -53.73 47.00
C GLY A 64 -8.91 -53.45 45.50
N CYS A 65 -9.24 -54.41 44.64
CA CYS A 65 -9.24 -54.22 43.19
C CYS A 65 -10.25 -53.14 42.75
N HIS A 66 -11.45 -53.11 43.35
CA HIS A 66 -12.46 -52.09 43.07
C HIS A 66 -11.98 -50.69 43.48
N GLN A 67 -11.46 -50.54 44.70
CA GLN A 67 -10.94 -49.26 45.19
C GLN A 67 -9.77 -48.77 44.34
N LEU A 68 -8.84 -49.67 43.98
CA LEU A 68 -7.71 -49.31 43.13
C LEU A 68 -8.20 -48.87 41.74
N LYS A 69 -9.18 -49.56 41.16
CA LYS A 69 -9.77 -49.19 39.87
C LYS A 69 -10.41 -47.80 39.94
N GLU A 70 -11.18 -47.50 40.98
CA GLU A 70 -11.77 -46.17 41.17
C GLU A 70 -10.69 -45.09 41.28
N VAL A 71 -9.67 -45.30 42.11
CA VAL A 71 -8.56 -44.35 42.27
C VAL A 71 -7.80 -44.14 40.96
N VAL A 72 -7.56 -45.20 40.18
CA VAL A 72 -6.90 -45.08 38.87
C VAL A 72 -7.78 -44.28 37.90
N THR A 73 -9.09 -44.53 37.87
CA THR A 73 -10.00 -43.79 36.98
C THR A 73 -10.10 -42.31 37.33
N THR A 74 -10.16 -41.97 38.62
CA THR A 74 -10.21 -40.57 39.07
C THR A 74 -8.90 -39.86 38.77
N ARG A 75 -7.76 -40.48 39.08
CA ARG A 75 -6.43 -39.94 38.73
C ARG A 75 -6.24 -39.76 37.24
N HIS A 76 -6.74 -40.70 36.43
CA HIS A 76 -6.66 -40.57 34.98
C HIS A 76 -7.48 -39.38 34.47
N ALA A 77 -8.69 -39.19 34.99
CA ALA A 77 -9.53 -38.03 34.64
C ALA A 77 -8.88 -36.70 35.08
N GLU A 78 -8.28 -36.65 36.27
CA GLU A 78 -7.51 -35.48 36.74
C GLU A 78 -6.34 -35.16 35.80
N LEU A 79 -5.58 -36.18 35.39
CA LEU A 79 -4.45 -36.03 34.46
C LEU A 79 -4.91 -35.50 33.10
N GLN A 80 -6.01 -36.03 32.55
CA GLN A 80 -6.60 -35.50 31.31
C GLN A 80 -7.01 -34.03 31.46
N GLY A 81 -7.64 -33.67 32.58
CA GLY A 81 -8.00 -32.28 32.89
C GLY A 81 -6.78 -31.35 32.98
N LEU A 82 -5.68 -31.81 33.58
CA LEU A 82 -4.43 -31.07 33.65
C LEU A 82 -3.76 -30.94 32.28
N GLN A 83 -3.79 -31.97 31.45
CA GLN A 83 -3.28 -31.92 30.07
C GLN A 83 -4.06 -30.92 29.22
N ALA A 84 -5.39 -30.91 29.31
CA ALA A 84 -6.23 -29.94 28.62
C ALA A 84 -5.94 -28.49 29.08
N LYS A 85 -5.78 -28.26 30.39
CA LYS A 85 -5.38 -26.95 30.92
C LYS A 85 -4.00 -26.53 30.41
N ARG A 86 -3.03 -27.45 30.39
CA ARG A 86 -1.69 -27.19 29.84
C ARG A 86 -1.76 -26.80 28.37
N GLN A 87 -2.56 -27.49 27.56
CA GLN A 87 -2.72 -27.17 26.15
C GLN A 87 -3.28 -25.76 25.95
N ARG A 88 -4.36 -25.41 26.68
CA ARG A 88 -4.92 -24.04 26.65
C ARG A 88 -3.90 -22.96 26.99
N ILE A 89 -3.02 -23.21 27.97
CA ILE A 89 -1.95 -22.27 28.33
C ILE A 89 -0.93 -22.12 27.19
N LEU A 90 -0.58 -23.21 26.51
CA LEU A 90 0.33 -23.17 25.35
C LEU A 90 -0.30 -22.42 24.17
N ASP A 91 -1.56 -22.69 23.86
CA ASP A 91 -2.30 -22.02 22.79
C ASP A 91 -2.41 -20.52 23.08
N PHE A 92 -2.73 -20.15 24.32
CA PHE A 92 -2.77 -18.75 24.74
C PHE A 92 -1.41 -18.07 24.62
N ARG A 93 -0.32 -18.74 25.01
CA ARG A 93 1.04 -18.21 24.83
C ARG A 93 1.39 -17.99 23.37
N HIS A 94 0.97 -18.89 22.47
CA HIS A 94 1.16 -18.71 21.04
C HIS A 94 0.39 -17.50 20.52
N LEU A 95 -0.89 -17.40 20.87
CA LEU A 95 -1.74 -16.27 20.48
C LEU A 95 -1.17 -14.93 20.95
N VAL A 96 -0.71 -14.87 22.21
CA VAL A 96 -0.08 -13.65 22.76
C VAL A 96 1.17 -13.28 21.97
N LYS A 97 2.03 -14.24 21.62
CA LYS A 97 3.23 -13.98 20.79
C LYS A 97 2.86 -13.41 19.42
N GLU A 98 1.86 -13.99 18.77
CA GLU A 98 1.38 -13.53 17.46
C GLU A 98 0.83 -12.10 17.54
N LYS A 99 -0.02 -11.82 18.54
CA LYS A 99 -0.55 -10.47 18.75
C LYS A 99 0.53 -9.46 19.11
N GLN A 100 1.53 -9.84 19.90
CA GLN A 100 2.67 -8.99 20.24
C GLN A 100 3.49 -8.62 19.00
N GLU A 101 3.70 -9.57 18.08
CA GLU A 101 4.42 -9.30 16.83
C GLU A 101 3.61 -8.41 15.90
N ASN A 102 2.30 -8.63 15.78
CA ASN A 102 1.41 -7.73 15.02
C ASN A 102 1.46 -6.29 15.57
N ILE A 103 1.42 -6.12 16.89
CA ILE A 103 1.57 -4.81 17.54
C ILE A 103 2.94 -4.19 17.23
N ARG A 104 4.02 -4.97 17.29
CA ARG A 104 5.37 -4.49 16.96
C ARG A 104 5.47 -4.01 15.52
N VAL A 105 4.90 -4.75 14.56
CA VAL A 105 4.86 -4.36 13.15
C VAL A 105 4.07 -3.07 12.97
N LEU A 106 2.91 -2.94 13.62
CA LEU A 106 2.11 -1.70 13.58
C LEU A 106 2.86 -0.50 14.16
N ILE A 107 3.57 -0.66 15.28
CA ILE A 107 4.39 0.41 15.87
C ILE A 107 5.48 0.83 14.89
N LYS A 108 6.19 -0.12 14.26
CA LYS A 108 7.21 0.18 13.24
C LYS A 108 6.60 0.93 12.05
N GLY A 109 5.48 0.44 11.50
CA GLY A 109 4.77 1.08 10.40
C GLY A 109 4.32 2.51 10.74
N THR A 110 3.74 2.71 11.93
CA THR A 110 3.30 4.03 12.41
C THR A 110 4.48 4.99 12.58
N SER A 111 5.60 4.50 13.13
CA SER A 111 6.80 5.32 13.29
C SER A 111 7.40 5.73 11.94
N PHE A 112 7.38 4.83 10.95
CA PHE A 112 7.81 5.12 9.59
C PHE A 112 6.92 6.18 8.95
N ILE A 113 5.60 6.01 8.97
CA ILE A 113 4.64 6.97 8.41
C ILE A 113 4.81 8.35 9.08
N LYS A 114 4.98 8.39 10.40
CA LYS A 114 5.23 9.65 11.13
C LYS A 114 6.53 10.32 10.69
N SER A 115 7.58 9.55 10.43
CA SER A 115 8.85 10.08 9.94
C SER A 115 8.73 10.60 8.50
N GLN A 116 7.99 9.90 7.64
CA GLN A 116 7.75 10.29 6.26
C GLN A 116 6.91 11.58 6.21
N LEU A 117 5.83 11.66 6.98
CA LEU A 117 4.98 12.85 7.04
C LEU A 117 5.77 14.09 7.48
N ARG A 118 6.71 13.95 8.43
CA ARG A 118 7.59 15.05 8.84
C ARG A 118 8.53 15.50 7.71
N LYS A 119 9.05 14.56 6.92
CA LYS A 119 9.88 14.88 5.75
C LYS A 119 9.04 15.62 4.70
N ASP A 120 7.89 15.07 4.35
CA ASP A 120 6.99 15.67 3.35
C ASP A 120 6.55 17.08 3.77
N GLN A 121 6.23 17.28 5.05
CA GLN A 121 5.90 18.60 5.59
C GLN A 121 7.09 19.58 5.50
N ALA A 122 8.31 19.12 5.79
CA ALA A 122 9.51 19.93 5.65
C ALA A 122 9.78 20.30 4.18
N GLU A 123 9.62 19.35 3.26
CA GLU A 123 9.76 19.57 1.81
C GLU A 123 8.74 20.58 1.28
N ILE A 124 7.48 20.47 1.72
CA ILE A 124 6.43 21.44 1.36
C ILE A 124 6.78 22.84 1.89
N GLN A 125 7.22 22.95 3.15
CA GLN A 125 7.62 24.24 3.71
C GLN A 125 8.82 24.84 2.97
N ASP A 126 9.80 24.01 2.63
CA ASP A 126 10.97 24.43 1.85
C ASP A 126 10.56 24.89 0.44
N PHE A 127 9.65 24.18 -0.21
CA PHE A 127 9.11 24.58 -1.51
C PHE A 127 8.38 25.93 -1.42
N ILE A 128 7.54 26.13 -0.41
CA ILE A 128 6.83 27.40 -0.20
C ILE A 128 7.83 28.55 -0.02
N LYS A 129 8.83 28.38 0.86
CA LYS A 129 9.81 29.44 1.17
C LYS A 129 10.76 29.73 0.01
N LYS A 130 11.24 28.70 -0.69
CA LYS A 130 12.30 28.85 -1.71
C LYS A 130 11.76 29.14 -3.11
N LYS A 131 10.54 28.69 -3.44
CA LYS A 131 10.00 28.78 -4.82
C LYS A 131 8.80 29.71 -4.91
N LEU A 132 7.77 29.48 -4.09
CA LEU A 132 6.51 30.22 -4.17
C LEU A 132 6.62 31.66 -3.67
N LEU A 133 7.21 31.87 -2.49
CA LEU A 133 7.29 33.20 -1.88
C LEU A 133 8.11 34.19 -2.73
N PRO A 134 9.30 33.82 -3.27
CA PRO A 134 10.07 34.73 -4.12
C PRO A 134 9.36 35.05 -5.43
N GLN A 135 8.66 34.07 -6.04
CA GLN A 135 7.87 34.31 -7.24
C GLN A 135 6.69 35.26 -6.99
N ALA A 136 6.01 35.11 -5.85
CA ALA A 136 4.94 36.02 -5.45
C ALA A 136 5.46 37.45 -5.26
N GLN A 137 6.59 37.61 -4.56
CA GLN A 137 7.24 38.92 -4.36
C GLN A 137 7.71 39.55 -5.68
N GLN A 138 8.27 38.76 -6.60
CA GLN A 138 8.67 39.24 -7.91
C GLN A 138 7.46 39.72 -8.72
N LEU A 139 6.36 38.96 -8.71
CA LEU A 139 5.12 39.35 -9.38
C LEU A 139 4.53 40.63 -8.79
N GLU A 140 4.55 40.80 -7.46
CA GLU A 140 4.12 42.04 -6.81
C GLU A 140 4.97 43.24 -7.26
N LEU A 141 6.30 43.07 -7.31
CA LEU A 141 7.22 44.10 -7.78
C LEU A 141 6.95 44.47 -9.24
N GLU A 142 6.83 43.48 -10.14
CA GLU A 142 6.53 43.72 -11.55
C GLU A 142 5.17 44.40 -11.75
N THR A 143 4.17 44.01 -10.95
CA THR A 143 2.84 44.64 -10.99
C THR A 143 2.91 46.11 -10.55
N GLN A 144 3.68 46.40 -9.51
CA GLN A 144 3.90 47.76 -9.03
C GLN A 144 4.65 48.60 -10.07
N GLN A 145 5.71 48.05 -10.65
CA GLN A 145 6.47 48.72 -11.73
C GLN A 145 5.60 49.01 -12.94
N LEU A 146 4.76 48.05 -13.37
CA LEU A 146 3.85 48.25 -14.48
C LEU A 146 2.84 49.36 -14.19
N ARG A 147 2.29 49.40 -12.97
CA ARG A 147 1.37 50.46 -12.54
C ARG A 147 2.05 51.82 -12.61
N ASP A 148 3.24 51.95 -12.03
CA ASP A 148 4.00 53.19 -12.06
C ASP A 148 4.34 53.61 -13.50
N HIS A 149 4.64 52.64 -14.38
CA HIS A 149 4.91 52.91 -15.79
C HIS A 149 3.66 53.42 -16.50
N VAL A 150 2.51 52.77 -16.31
CA VAL A 150 1.23 53.22 -16.89
C VAL A 150 0.90 54.63 -16.42
N ASP A 151 1.04 54.91 -15.12
CA ASP A 151 0.75 56.23 -14.56
C ASP A 151 1.66 57.31 -15.18
N ARG A 152 2.96 57.03 -15.34
CA ARG A 152 3.91 57.93 -16.04
C ARG A 152 3.55 58.09 -17.52
N THR A 153 3.17 57.02 -18.20
CA THR A 153 2.85 57.05 -19.64
C THR A 153 1.59 57.88 -19.88
N VAL A 154 0.59 57.77 -19.00
CA VAL A 154 -0.63 58.59 -19.04
C VAL A 154 -0.30 60.08 -18.84
N GLN A 155 0.58 60.41 -17.89
CA GLN A 155 1.04 61.79 -17.70
C GLN A 155 1.78 62.34 -18.92
N GLN A 156 2.66 61.54 -19.54
CA GLN A 156 3.41 61.92 -20.73
C GLN A 156 2.54 62.06 -21.97
N PHE A 157 1.51 61.22 -22.10
CA PHE A 157 0.53 61.31 -23.18
C PHE A 157 -0.19 62.66 -23.17
N GLY A 158 -0.51 63.18 -21.99
CA GLY A 158 -1.09 64.53 -21.83
C GLY A 158 -0.17 65.66 -22.29
N ALA A 159 1.14 65.42 -22.39
CA ALA A 159 2.14 66.39 -22.85
C ALA A 159 2.51 66.25 -24.34
N VAL A 160 1.93 65.27 -25.06
CA VAL A 160 2.14 65.12 -26.51
C VAL A 160 1.37 66.22 -27.24
N ALA A 161 2.08 67.07 -27.97
CA ALA A 161 1.45 68.15 -28.72
C ALA A 161 0.63 67.60 -29.91
N LEU A 162 -0.60 68.10 -30.06
CA LEU A 162 -1.53 67.75 -31.14
C LEU A 162 -0.91 67.80 -32.57
N PRO A 163 0.01 68.73 -32.92
CA PRO A 163 0.69 68.75 -34.22
C PRO A 163 1.50 67.48 -34.54
N CYS A 164 1.91 66.70 -33.54
CA CYS A 164 2.57 65.41 -33.75
C CYS A 164 1.59 64.32 -34.20
N LEU A 165 0.31 64.46 -33.86
CA LEU A 165 -0.78 63.54 -34.21
C LEU A 165 -1.57 64.00 -35.45
N LEU A 166 -1.49 65.29 -35.79
CA LEU A 166 -2.12 65.87 -36.97
C LEU A 166 -1.36 65.48 -38.24
N ARG A 167 -2.09 65.07 -39.28
CA ARG A 167 -1.56 64.81 -40.62
C ARG A 167 -2.07 65.83 -41.62
N ARG A 168 -1.29 66.05 -42.69
CA ARG A 168 -1.73 66.82 -43.86
C ARG A 168 -1.69 65.94 -45.10
N GLU A 169 -2.74 66.04 -45.89
CA GLU A 169 -2.78 65.49 -47.23
C GLU A 169 -1.94 66.38 -48.15
N LEU A 170 -0.91 65.78 -48.75
CA LEU A 170 -0.16 66.38 -49.84
C LEU A 170 -0.64 65.68 -51.11
N SER A 171 -0.87 66.44 -52.18
CA SER A 171 -1.39 65.92 -53.47
C SER A 171 -0.76 64.58 -53.87
N GLY A 172 -1.46 63.49 -53.53
CA GLY A 172 -0.98 62.10 -53.58
C GLY A 172 -1.57 61.24 -52.46
N PRO A 173 -1.49 59.89 -52.53
CA PRO A 173 -2.11 58.99 -51.55
C PRO A 173 -1.35 58.90 -50.20
N ARG A 174 -0.32 59.74 -49.98
CA ARG A 174 0.51 59.69 -48.78
C ARG A 174 0.19 60.87 -47.87
N CYS A 175 -0.44 60.58 -46.73
CA CYS A 175 -0.61 61.55 -45.65
C CYS A 175 0.70 61.68 -44.87
N VAL A 176 1.20 62.90 -44.72
CA VAL A 176 2.45 63.17 -43.99
C VAL A 176 2.10 63.84 -42.65
N PRO A 177 2.68 63.38 -41.52
CA PRO A 177 2.54 64.07 -40.25
C PRO A 177 2.89 65.56 -40.35
N ALA A 178 2.15 66.43 -39.67
CA ALA A 178 2.34 67.87 -39.75
C ALA A 178 3.70 68.31 -39.19
N HIS A 179 4.18 67.64 -38.13
CA HIS A 179 5.55 67.82 -37.63
C HIS A 179 6.61 67.37 -38.64
N GLU A 180 6.28 66.30 -39.39
CA GLU A 180 6.84 65.90 -40.68
C GLU A 180 7.11 67.15 -41.48
N LEU A 181 6.08 67.89 -41.89
CA LEU A 181 6.15 69.08 -42.76
C LEU A 181 6.79 70.34 -42.20
N SER A 182 7.29 70.31 -40.96
CA SER A 182 7.97 71.46 -40.35
C SER A 182 9.35 71.68 -40.95
N ILE A 183 9.76 72.94 -41.10
CA ILE A 183 11.14 73.31 -41.49
C ILE A 183 12.16 73.05 -40.37
N HIS A 184 11.72 72.69 -39.16
CA HIS A 184 12.58 72.41 -38.00
C HIS A 184 12.88 70.92 -37.78
N ARG A 185 12.61 70.05 -38.78
CA ARG A 185 12.81 68.58 -38.75
C ARG A 185 14.15 68.08 -38.17
N LEU A 186 15.23 68.86 -38.35
CA LEU A 186 16.61 68.43 -38.09
C LEU A 186 17.31 69.17 -36.95
N SER A 187 16.61 70.03 -36.21
CA SER A 187 17.25 70.74 -35.11
C SER A 187 17.50 69.80 -33.93
N ARG A 188 18.71 69.85 -33.35
CA ARG A 188 19.08 69.17 -32.09
C ARG A 188 18.20 69.60 -30.89
N THR A 189 17.37 70.62 -31.11
CA THR A 189 16.24 71.11 -30.34
C THR A 189 14.91 70.63 -30.94
N ALA A 190 14.75 69.33 -31.21
CA ALA A 190 13.41 68.77 -31.40
C ALA A 190 12.59 69.15 -30.16
N PRO A 191 11.35 69.68 -30.30
CA PRO A 191 10.59 70.17 -29.15
C PRO A 191 10.49 69.06 -28.09
N ALA A 192 10.45 69.42 -26.80
CA ALA A 192 10.23 68.46 -25.70
C ALA A 192 9.04 67.49 -25.97
N GLU A 193 8.12 67.94 -26.82
CA GLU A 193 6.95 67.26 -27.36
C GLU A 193 7.26 65.98 -28.16
N TYR A 194 8.38 65.90 -28.90
CA TYR A 194 8.77 64.68 -29.64
C TYR A 194 9.33 63.59 -28.71
N ARG A 195 9.99 63.99 -27.61
CA ARG A 195 10.41 63.06 -26.54
C ARG A 195 9.20 62.43 -25.84
N ALA A 196 8.15 63.21 -25.61
CA ALA A 196 6.91 62.68 -25.03
C ALA A 196 6.30 61.60 -25.92
N PHE A 197 6.26 61.81 -27.24
CA PHE A 197 5.79 60.80 -28.20
C PHE A 197 6.63 59.51 -28.18
N LEU A 198 7.96 59.62 -28.21
CA LEU A 198 8.84 58.45 -28.14
C LEU A 198 8.68 57.67 -26.83
N ASN A 199 8.51 58.37 -25.71
CA ASN A 199 8.30 57.73 -24.41
C ASN A 199 6.96 56.99 -24.36
N VAL A 200 5.89 57.55 -24.94
CA VAL A 200 4.59 56.88 -25.08
C VAL A 200 4.70 55.62 -25.94
N CYS A 201 5.43 55.69 -27.06
CA CYS A 201 5.65 54.53 -27.92
C CYS A 201 6.43 53.43 -27.19
N ASN A 202 7.50 53.78 -26.47
CA ASN A 202 8.28 52.83 -25.69
C ASN A 202 7.46 52.23 -24.54
N GLY A 203 6.69 53.04 -23.80
CA GLY A 203 5.88 52.59 -22.65
C GLY A 203 4.73 51.67 -23.03
N ALA A 204 4.15 51.83 -24.23
CA ALA A 204 3.10 50.95 -24.74
C ALA A 204 3.63 49.79 -25.60
N ALA A 205 4.95 49.59 -25.64
CA ALA A 205 5.62 48.64 -26.54
C ALA A 205 5.16 48.80 -28.00
N PHE A 206 4.90 50.03 -28.42
CA PHE A 206 4.44 50.36 -29.77
C PHE A 206 5.63 50.42 -30.73
N PRO A 207 5.61 49.66 -31.84
CA PRO A 207 6.75 49.61 -32.75
C PRO A 207 6.94 50.93 -33.51
N LEU A 208 8.15 51.51 -33.43
CA LEU A 208 8.47 52.81 -34.05
C LEU A 208 8.43 52.80 -35.59
N TYR A 209 8.43 51.61 -36.22
CA TYR A 209 8.26 51.48 -37.67
C TYR A 209 6.79 51.60 -38.11
N LYS A 210 5.83 51.63 -37.18
CA LYS A 210 4.40 51.81 -37.49
C LYS A 210 4.03 53.29 -37.52
N ALA A 211 3.00 53.58 -38.32
CA ALA A 211 2.43 54.91 -38.44
C ALA A 211 1.89 55.43 -37.08
N PRO A 212 2.09 56.71 -36.71
CA PRO A 212 1.59 57.28 -35.45
C PRO A 212 0.07 57.16 -35.23
N GLU A 213 -0.72 57.04 -36.30
CA GLU A 213 -2.17 56.84 -36.24
C GLU A 213 -2.58 55.46 -35.75
N GLU A 214 -1.69 54.47 -35.86
CA GLU A 214 -1.88 53.12 -35.31
C GLU A 214 -1.68 53.09 -33.79
N LEU A 215 -1.19 54.17 -33.18
CA LEU A 215 -0.96 54.25 -31.74
C LEU A 215 -2.27 54.23 -30.96
N LEU A 216 -3.28 55.01 -31.37
CA LEU A 216 -4.58 55.04 -30.72
C LEU A 216 -5.33 53.69 -30.76
N PRO A 217 -5.45 53.00 -31.91
CA PRO A 217 -6.05 51.67 -31.94
C PRO A 217 -5.22 50.64 -31.15
N HIS A 218 -3.87 50.71 -31.17
CA HIS A 218 -3.02 49.86 -30.31
C HIS A 218 -3.28 50.08 -28.82
N MET A 219 -3.40 51.33 -28.39
CA MET A 219 -3.76 51.70 -27.02
C MET A 219 -5.17 51.25 -26.65
N ALA A 220 -6.12 51.32 -27.58
CA ALA A 220 -7.48 50.84 -27.39
C ALA A 220 -7.50 49.31 -27.19
N GLU A 221 -6.71 48.56 -27.95
CA GLU A 221 -6.56 47.10 -27.76
C GLU A 221 -5.92 46.74 -26.43
N LEU A 222 -4.86 47.44 -26.02
CA LEU A 222 -4.27 47.29 -24.67
C LEU A 222 -5.30 47.58 -23.57
N LYS A 223 -6.11 48.63 -23.75
CA LYS A 223 -7.18 48.99 -22.81
C LYS A 223 -8.29 47.93 -22.77
N LYS A 224 -8.61 47.27 -23.88
CA LYS A 224 -9.55 46.13 -23.91
C LYS A 224 -8.99 44.88 -23.22
N MET A 225 -7.68 44.63 -23.31
CA MET A 225 -7.03 43.51 -22.62
C MET A 225 -6.98 43.69 -21.10
N LEU A 226 -6.87 44.92 -20.61
CA LEU A 226 -6.81 45.26 -19.18
C LEU A 226 -7.95 44.66 -18.31
N PRO A 227 -9.24 44.84 -18.63
CA PRO A 227 -10.33 44.25 -17.85
C PRO A 227 -10.31 42.71 -17.87
N PHE A 228 -9.92 42.10 -19.00
CA PHE A 228 -9.75 40.63 -19.08
C PHE A 228 -8.68 40.13 -18.11
N LEU A 229 -7.51 40.78 -18.09
CA LEU A 229 -6.41 40.43 -17.19
C LEU A 229 -6.80 40.65 -15.72
N ARG A 230 -7.48 41.75 -15.39
CA ARG A 230 -8.00 42.01 -14.04
C ARG A 230 -9.03 40.97 -13.61
N ALA A 231 -9.95 40.58 -14.49
CA ALA A 231 -10.94 39.54 -14.19
C ALA A 231 -10.26 38.19 -13.91
N ARG A 232 -9.21 37.85 -14.68
CA ARG A 232 -8.42 36.63 -14.48
C ARG A 232 -7.62 36.66 -13.18
N LEU A 233 -7.05 37.79 -12.81
CA LEU A 233 -6.34 37.95 -11.54
C LEU A 233 -7.29 37.85 -10.34
N ALA A 234 -8.45 38.53 -10.42
CA ALA A 234 -9.47 38.48 -9.38
C ALA A 234 -10.08 37.08 -9.20
N SER A 235 -10.22 36.28 -10.28
CA SER A 235 -10.69 34.90 -10.16
C SER A 235 -9.66 34.00 -9.48
N LYS A 236 -8.37 34.20 -9.77
CA LYS A 236 -7.27 33.49 -9.10
C LYS A 236 -7.17 33.84 -7.63
N GLN A 237 -7.30 35.12 -7.26
CA GLN A 237 -7.32 35.56 -5.87
C GLN A 237 -8.53 35.00 -5.11
N ARG A 238 -9.72 34.97 -5.71
CA ARG A 238 -10.90 34.31 -5.11
C ARG A 238 -10.69 32.81 -4.92
N ALA A 239 -10.09 32.13 -5.90
CA ALA A 239 -9.78 30.70 -5.76
C ALA A 239 -8.79 30.45 -4.61
N LEU A 240 -7.76 31.28 -4.47
CA LEU A 240 -6.81 31.23 -3.36
C LEU A 240 -7.50 31.49 -2.01
N GLY A 241 -8.32 32.53 -1.92
CA GLY A 241 -9.08 32.83 -0.70
C GLY A 241 -10.05 31.71 -0.32
N ASN A 242 -10.72 31.09 -1.29
CA ASN A 242 -11.58 29.93 -1.04
C ASN A 242 -10.79 28.73 -0.53
N LEU A 243 -9.61 28.47 -1.07
CA LEU A 243 -8.74 27.39 -0.60
C LEU A 243 -8.20 27.65 0.81
N GLN A 244 -7.75 28.88 1.09
CA GLN A 244 -7.35 29.27 2.45
C GLN A 244 -8.51 29.16 3.44
N HIS A 245 -9.69 29.61 3.04
CA HIS A 245 -10.88 29.50 3.87
C HIS A 245 -11.31 28.06 4.10
N GLN A 246 -11.19 27.18 3.11
CA GLN A 246 -11.40 25.74 3.28
C GLN A 246 -10.36 25.10 4.19
N LEU A 247 -9.11 25.58 4.17
CA LEU A 247 -8.06 25.12 5.06
C LEU A 247 -8.29 25.58 6.51
N GLU A 248 -8.78 26.80 6.70
CA GLU A 248 -9.06 27.41 8.01
C GLU A 248 -10.40 26.96 8.61
N LYS A 249 -11.43 26.77 7.78
CA LYS A 249 -12.76 26.27 8.18
C LYS A 249 -12.89 24.76 8.13
N ALA A 250 -11.87 24.04 7.65
CA ALA A 250 -11.86 22.59 7.83
C ALA A 250 -11.96 22.33 9.35
N PRO A 251 -13.06 21.73 9.83
CA PRO A 251 -13.05 21.17 11.17
C PRO A 251 -11.89 20.17 11.22
N GLU A 252 -11.32 19.89 12.40
CA GLU A 252 -10.49 18.68 12.54
C GLU A 252 -11.20 17.54 11.81
N PRO A 253 -10.55 16.91 10.82
CA PRO A 253 -11.24 15.95 9.97
C PRO A 253 -11.83 14.89 10.90
N ASP A 254 -13.15 14.70 10.84
CA ASP A 254 -13.85 13.64 11.54
C ASP A 254 -13.32 12.32 10.97
N VAL A 255 -12.20 11.87 11.54
CA VAL A 255 -11.44 10.69 11.14
C VAL A 255 -12.38 9.48 11.01
N PRO A 256 -13.35 9.26 11.92
CA PRO A 256 -14.42 8.27 11.74
C PRO A 256 -15.19 8.39 10.41
N ALA A 257 -15.68 9.57 10.05
CA ALA A 257 -16.45 9.78 8.82
C ALA A 257 -15.58 9.60 7.56
N LEU A 258 -14.32 10.04 7.61
CA LEU A 258 -13.39 9.89 6.51
C LEU A 258 -13.02 8.41 6.29
N VAL A 259 -12.77 7.67 7.37
CA VAL A 259 -12.54 6.22 7.35
C VAL A 259 -13.76 5.49 6.79
N CYS A 260 -14.98 5.88 7.18
CA CYS A 260 -16.20 5.29 6.64
C CYS A 260 -16.34 5.51 5.12
N ARG A 261 -16.03 6.71 4.61
CA ARG A 261 -16.07 6.99 3.17
C ARG A 261 -14.99 6.23 2.40
N VAL A 262 -13.78 6.13 2.94
CA VAL A 262 -12.70 5.35 2.32
C VAL A 262 -13.08 3.87 2.28
N GLN A 263 -13.60 3.31 3.38
CA GLN A 263 -14.09 1.94 3.39
C GLN A 263 -15.26 1.70 2.42
N ALA A 264 -16.17 2.65 2.28
CA ALA A 264 -17.27 2.57 1.31
C ALA A 264 -16.73 2.57 -0.13
N HIS A 265 -15.79 3.46 -0.42
CA HIS A 265 -15.14 3.54 -1.72
C HIS A 265 -14.33 2.29 -2.06
N ASP A 266 -13.56 1.76 -1.10
CA ASP A 266 -12.79 0.52 -1.26
C ASP A 266 -13.69 -0.67 -1.54
N ARG A 267 -14.86 -0.75 -0.88
CA ARG A 267 -15.87 -1.80 -1.14
C ARG A 267 -16.46 -1.68 -2.53
N GLU A 268 -16.71 -0.47 -3.01
CA GLU A 268 -17.24 -0.22 -4.33
C GLU A 268 -16.22 -0.56 -5.42
N GLN A 269 -14.97 -0.11 -5.25
CA GLN A 269 -13.86 -0.47 -6.14
C GLN A 269 -13.60 -1.97 -6.15
N ALA A 270 -13.66 -2.65 -4.99
CA ALA A 270 -13.55 -4.09 -4.94
C ALA A 270 -14.70 -4.77 -5.71
N ARG A 271 -15.95 -4.29 -5.59
CA ARG A 271 -17.08 -4.86 -6.34
C ARG A 271 -16.93 -4.71 -7.86
N GLU A 272 -16.35 -3.61 -8.33
CA GLU A 272 -16.15 -3.39 -9.78
C GLU A 272 -14.91 -4.10 -10.34
N LEU A 273 -13.79 -4.05 -9.62
CA LEU A 273 -12.49 -4.50 -10.12
C LEU A 273 -12.27 -6.00 -9.95
N LEU A 274 -12.74 -6.60 -8.85
CA LEU A 274 -12.53 -8.03 -8.58
C LEU A 274 -13.05 -8.94 -9.71
N PRO A 275 -14.28 -8.78 -10.24
CA PRO A 275 -14.76 -9.63 -11.33
C PRO A 275 -13.96 -9.40 -12.64
N ARG A 276 -13.52 -8.16 -12.90
CA ARG A 276 -12.67 -7.86 -14.08
C ARG A 276 -11.30 -8.53 -13.96
N ILE A 277 -10.67 -8.47 -12.79
CA ILE A 277 -9.38 -9.11 -12.53
C ILE A 277 -9.52 -10.63 -12.65
N GLN A 278 -10.59 -11.21 -12.12
CA GLN A 278 -10.87 -12.64 -12.25
C GLN A 278 -11.04 -13.03 -13.73
N GLN A 279 -11.84 -12.29 -14.49
CA GLN A 279 -12.03 -12.53 -15.92
C GLN A 279 -10.72 -12.46 -16.71
N VAL A 280 -9.88 -11.45 -16.45
CA VAL A 280 -8.57 -11.32 -17.12
C VAL A 280 -7.63 -12.45 -16.71
N THR A 281 -7.66 -12.86 -15.44
CA THR A 281 -6.82 -13.95 -14.93
C THR A 281 -7.21 -15.28 -15.57
N GLU A 282 -8.51 -15.54 -15.71
CA GLU A 282 -9.03 -16.73 -16.41
C GLU A 282 -8.66 -16.71 -17.90
N GLN A 283 -8.77 -15.56 -18.57
CA GLN A 283 -8.33 -15.40 -19.96
C GLN A 283 -6.83 -15.64 -20.12
N CYS A 284 -6.00 -15.11 -19.22
CA CYS A 284 -4.57 -15.34 -19.23
C CYS A 284 -4.23 -16.82 -19.01
N ARG A 285 -4.89 -17.47 -18.04
CA ARG A 285 -4.74 -18.91 -17.81
C ARG A 285 -5.10 -19.71 -19.06
N TRP A 286 -6.24 -19.44 -19.66
CA TRP A 286 -6.68 -20.11 -20.89
C TRP A 286 -5.66 -19.93 -22.01
N ARG A 287 -5.16 -18.71 -22.24
CA ARG A 287 -4.14 -18.44 -23.26
C ARG A 287 -2.82 -19.15 -22.97
N MET A 288 -2.43 -19.29 -21.70
CA MET A 288 -1.23 -20.03 -21.31
C MET A 288 -1.39 -21.53 -21.54
N GLU A 289 -2.55 -22.10 -21.21
CA GLU A 289 -2.85 -23.52 -21.45
C GLU A 289 -2.82 -23.85 -22.95
N HIS A 290 -3.40 -22.96 -23.78
CA HIS A 290 -3.48 -23.16 -25.23
C HIS A 290 -2.26 -22.60 -25.98
N TRP A 291 -1.27 -22.04 -25.27
CA TRP A 291 -0.06 -21.51 -25.90
C TRP A 291 0.70 -22.58 -26.66
N GLN A 292 0.74 -23.82 -26.14
CA GLN A 292 1.41 -24.92 -26.83
C GLN A 292 0.74 -25.29 -28.16
N GLU A 293 -0.59 -25.18 -28.24
CA GLU A 293 -1.33 -25.43 -29.49
C GLU A 293 -1.07 -24.32 -30.51
N VAL A 294 -1.09 -23.06 -30.07
CA VAL A 294 -0.75 -21.91 -30.92
C VAL A 294 0.71 -21.99 -31.38
N GLN A 295 1.63 -22.34 -30.48
CA GLN A 295 3.03 -22.54 -30.80
C GLN A 295 3.19 -23.70 -31.79
N ALA A 296 2.48 -24.81 -31.62
CA ALA A 296 2.49 -25.92 -32.57
C ALA A 296 1.95 -25.52 -33.95
N VAL A 297 0.95 -24.63 -34.03
CA VAL A 297 0.46 -24.09 -35.31
C VAL A 297 1.47 -23.13 -35.94
N ILE A 298 2.12 -22.28 -35.14
CA ILE A 298 3.19 -21.38 -35.59
C ILE A 298 4.38 -22.19 -36.10
N ASP A 299 4.83 -23.19 -35.33
CA ASP A 299 5.91 -24.10 -35.69
C ASP A 299 5.51 -24.91 -36.92
N ALA A 300 4.29 -25.43 -37.00
CA ALA A 300 3.80 -26.10 -38.19
C ALA A 300 3.82 -25.18 -39.42
N TRP A 301 3.39 -23.91 -39.28
CA TRP A 301 3.49 -22.89 -40.34
C TRP A 301 4.93 -22.57 -40.73
N TRP A 302 5.82 -22.50 -39.74
CA TRP A 302 7.26 -22.28 -39.93
C TRP A 302 7.98 -23.47 -40.58
N GLU A 303 7.51 -24.68 -40.31
CA GLU A 303 8.02 -25.94 -40.86
C GLU A 303 7.24 -26.41 -42.10
N GLN A 304 6.21 -25.68 -42.56
CA GLN A 304 5.53 -26.05 -43.80
C GLN A 304 6.51 -25.92 -44.98
N PRO A 305 6.58 -26.94 -45.85
CA PRO A 305 7.47 -26.91 -47.01
C PRO A 305 7.14 -25.76 -47.98
N GLY A 306 5.99 -25.07 -47.85
CA GLY A 306 5.62 -23.89 -48.62
C GLY A 306 6.68 -22.78 -48.67
N GLN A 307 7.51 -22.66 -47.65
CA GLN A 307 8.63 -21.70 -47.61
C GLN A 307 9.79 -22.10 -48.53
N PHE A 308 9.87 -23.38 -48.88
CA PHE A 308 10.88 -23.98 -49.76
C PHE A 308 10.29 -24.56 -51.05
N VAL A 309 8.97 -24.41 -51.30
CA VAL A 309 8.25 -24.98 -52.46
C VAL A 309 8.54 -24.23 -53.78
N LEU A 310 9.29 -23.13 -53.74
CA LEU A 310 9.77 -22.42 -54.93
C LEU A 310 11.29 -22.49 -55.08
N PRO A 311 11.93 -23.67 -55.15
CA PRO A 311 13.38 -23.78 -55.34
C PRO A 311 13.83 -23.26 -56.72
N GLY A 312 12.90 -23.08 -57.66
CA GLY A 312 13.17 -22.55 -59.00
C GLY A 312 12.90 -21.04 -59.18
N GLU A 313 12.22 -20.36 -58.25
CA GLU A 313 11.88 -18.95 -58.45
C GLU A 313 13.09 -18.08 -58.07
N ARG A 314 13.62 -17.35 -59.06
CA ARG A 314 14.78 -16.47 -58.87
C ARG A 314 14.32 -15.03 -58.76
N ARG A 315 14.64 -14.36 -57.66
CA ARG A 315 14.46 -12.92 -57.50
C ARG A 315 15.83 -12.26 -57.48
N LEU A 316 16.04 -11.32 -58.40
CA LEU A 316 17.34 -10.68 -58.64
C LEU A 316 18.46 -11.68 -58.98
N GLY A 317 18.11 -12.74 -59.70
CA GLY A 317 19.06 -13.76 -60.17
C GLY A 317 19.42 -14.86 -59.16
N PHE A 318 19.00 -14.75 -57.89
CA PHE A 318 19.30 -15.72 -56.84
C PHE A 318 18.06 -16.47 -56.37
N THR A 319 18.25 -17.72 -55.97
CA THR A 319 17.21 -18.52 -55.27
C THR A 319 17.14 -18.13 -53.80
N LEU A 320 16.05 -18.52 -53.12
CA LEU A 320 15.88 -18.25 -51.69
C LEU A 320 17.03 -18.86 -50.86
N GLN A 321 17.49 -20.07 -51.18
CA GLN A 321 18.64 -20.69 -50.51
C GLN A 321 19.92 -19.85 -50.66
N GLN A 322 20.19 -19.32 -51.87
CA GLN A 322 21.35 -18.47 -52.11
C GLN A 322 21.25 -17.13 -51.37
N TRP A 323 20.03 -16.58 -51.22
CA TRP A 323 19.78 -15.40 -50.40
C TRP A 323 20.01 -15.67 -48.91
N LEU A 324 19.54 -16.81 -48.40
CA LEU A 324 19.78 -17.23 -47.02
C LEU A 324 21.27 -17.42 -46.74
N GLU A 325 22.02 -18.05 -47.64
CA GLU A 325 23.48 -18.20 -47.51
C GLU A 325 24.20 -16.85 -47.47
N ARG A 326 23.87 -15.94 -48.39
CA ARG A 326 24.42 -14.57 -48.38
C ARG A 326 24.07 -13.82 -47.10
N TRP A 327 22.83 -13.93 -46.64
CA TRP A 327 22.40 -13.30 -45.39
C TRP A 327 23.18 -13.85 -44.21
N THR A 328 23.30 -15.18 -44.11
CA THR A 328 24.04 -15.86 -43.03
C THR A 328 25.51 -15.42 -43.00
N LEU A 329 26.15 -15.32 -44.16
CA LEU A 329 27.52 -14.81 -44.30
C LEU A 329 27.62 -13.33 -43.88
N ALA A 330 26.67 -12.49 -44.29
CA ALA A 330 26.65 -11.08 -43.90
C ALA A 330 26.45 -10.90 -42.38
N THR A 331 25.55 -11.68 -41.76
CA THR A 331 25.37 -11.66 -40.30
C THR A 331 26.60 -12.15 -39.54
N ARG A 332 27.31 -13.18 -40.04
CA ARG A 332 28.57 -13.63 -39.43
C ARG A 332 29.66 -12.58 -39.55
N ALA A 333 29.75 -11.89 -40.69
CA ALA A 333 30.68 -10.78 -40.87
C ALA A 333 30.38 -9.61 -39.93
N LEU A 334 29.10 -9.26 -39.76
CA LEU A 334 28.65 -8.25 -38.80
C LEU A 334 28.96 -8.64 -37.34
N GLN A 335 28.72 -9.89 -36.95
CA GLN A 335 29.06 -10.38 -35.61
C GLN A 335 30.57 -10.36 -35.35
N GLN A 336 31.38 -10.73 -36.34
CA GLN A 336 32.84 -10.63 -36.26
C GLN A 336 33.30 -9.17 -36.14
N GLN A 337 32.69 -8.24 -36.87
CA GLN A 337 32.96 -6.80 -36.74
C GLN A 337 32.59 -6.26 -35.35
N GLN A 338 31.48 -6.72 -34.78
CA GLN A 338 31.02 -6.32 -33.45
C GLN A 338 31.94 -6.87 -32.34
N GLN A 339 32.41 -8.12 -32.47
CA GLN A 339 33.42 -8.70 -31.59
C GLN A 339 34.78 -7.99 -31.70
N GLN A 340 35.19 -7.59 -32.91
CA GLN A 340 36.39 -6.77 -33.10
C GLN A 340 36.22 -5.38 -32.47
N GLN A 341 35.08 -4.72 -32.60
CA GLN A 341 34.83 -3.42 -31.93
C GLN A 341 34.83 -3.50 -30.40
N HIS A 342 34.45 -4.63 -29.80
CA HIS A 342 34.52 -4.85 -28.35
C HIS A 342 35.91 -5.30 -27.84
N SER A 343 36.85 -5.59 -28.75
CA SER A 343 38.25 -5.92 -28.42
C SER A 343 39.16 -4.69 -28.37
N TRP A 344 38.70 -3.52 -28.82
CA TRP A 344 39.45 -2.25 -28.85
C TRP A 344 38.90 -1.18 -27.88
N ALA A 345 37.97 -1.56 -26.99
CA ALA A 345 37.50 -0.78 -25.85
C ALA A 345 37.82 -1.55 -24.57
#